data_AF-A0A950EUW0-F1
#
_entry.id   AF-A0A950EUW0-F1
#
_cell.length_a   1.000
_cell.length_b   1.000
_cell.length_c   1.000
_cell.angle_alpha   90.00
_cell.angle_beta   90.00
_cell.angle_gamma   90.00
#
_symmetry.space_group_name_H-M   'P 1'
#
loop_
_entity.id
_entity.type
_entity.pdbx_description
1 polymer ?
#
loop_
_entity_poly.entity_id
_entity_poly.type
_entity_poly.pdbx_seq_one_letter_code
_entity_poly.pdbx_strand_id
1 'polypeptide(L)'
;TASFAVAAVGAYWSLMGQHTRHAGICLRAGVITGLASSLLVAFPTGDGQGKLVTKHQPVTLAAMEGLFESGPFAELAVIGQPNIAARKLENPVVVPGVLSFLAYGTFGSTVYGLNDFPTGKWPHNVELLYYSYHIMVGLGTLFILVMGASAVLLRRDRLARTRPMLWVLMLAFPFPYIATTAGWWTAEMGRQPWIIHGLMRTANAHSQLVNPGDVVFTTLGFAGLYLLLGMLFVVQVLKEIDRGPAASH
;
A
#
# COMPACT_ATOMS: atom_id res chain seq x y z
N THR A 1 -9.32 0.00 3.39
CA THR A 1 -9.78 -0.97 2.38
C THR A 1 -11.28 -1.20 2.40
N ALA A 2 -11.87 -1.75 3.48
CA ALA A 2 -13.31 -2.03 3.52
C ALA A 2 -14.20 -0.80 3.22
N SER A 3 -13.89 0.37 3.78
CA SER A 3 -14.63 1.62 3.52
C SER A 3 -14.67 2.01 2.04
N PHE A 4 -13.60 1.72 1.28
CA PHE A 4 -13.56 1.95 -0.16
C PHE A 4 -14.47 0.97 -0.91
N ALA A 5 -14.52 -0.30 -0.49
CA ALA A 5 -15.45 -1.26 -1.07
C ALA A 5 -16.91 -0.85 -0.84
N VAL A 6 -17.25 -0.42 0.38
CA VAL A 6 -18.59 0.10 0.71
C VAL A 6 -18.92 1.35 -0.11
N ALA A 7 -17.98 2.30 -0.23
CA ALA A 7 -18.16 3.50 -1.03
C ALA A 7 -18.32 3.18 -2.53
N ALA A 8 -17.56 2.21 -3.06
CA ALA A 8 -17.62 1.79 -4.45
C ALA A 8 -18.98 1.15 -4.80
N VAL A 9 -19.52 0.28 -3.92
CA VAL A 9 -20.86 -0.29 -4.09
C VAL A 9 -21.93 0.81 -4.04
N GLY A 10 -21.83 1.73 -3.09
CA GLY A 10 -22.73 2.89 -3.03
C GLY A 10 -22.67 3.77 -4.27
N ALA A 11 -21.47 3.95 -4.84
CA ALA A 11 -21.27 4.70 -6.08
C ALA A 11 -21.87 3.98 -7.30
N TYR A 12 -21.69 2.66 -7.40
CA TYR A 12 -22.27 1.83 -8.44
C TYR A 12 -23.80 1.92 -8.45
N TRP A 13 -24.46 1.68 -7.31
CA TRP A 13 -25.92 1.80 -7.20
C TRP A 13 -26.42 3.21 -7.51
N SER A 14 -25.68 4.25 -7.09
CA SER A 14 -26.01 5.65 -7.42
C SER A 14 -25.85 5.97 -8.91
N LEU A 15 -24.89 5.36 -9.62
CA LEU A 15 -24.70 5.53 -11.07
C LEU A 15 -25.80 4.83 -11.87
N MET A 16 -26.26 3.66 -11.41
CA MET A 16 -27.33 2.88 -12.04
C MET A 16 -28.74 3.38 -11.67
N GLY A 17 -28.87 4.30 -10.72
CA GLY A 17 -30.16 4.79 -10.25
C GLY A 17 -30.96 3.76 -9.45
N GLN A 18 -30.29 2.76 -8.89
CA GLN A 18 -30.89 1.66 -8.13
C GLN A 18 -30.65 1.86 -6.62
N HIS A 19 -31.53 1.29 -5.78
CA HIS A 19 -31.39 1.27 -4.31
C HIS A 19 -30.97 2.61 -3.68
N THR A 20 -31.55 3.73 -4.16
CA THR A 20 -31.08 5.10 -3.88
C THR A 20 -30.87 5.42 -2.39
N ARG A 21 -31.76 4.93 -1.52
CA ARG A 21 -31.62 5.06 -0.06
C ARG A 21 -30.36 4.37 0.46
N HIS A 22 -30.10 3.13 0.03
CA HIS A 22 -28.96 2.33 0.50
C HIS A 22 -27.66 2.84 -0.14
N ALA A 23 -27.69 3.24 -1.41
CA ALA A 23 -26.59 3.90 -2.08
C ALA A 23 -26.10 5.14 -1.30
N GLY A 24 -27.01 6.00 -0.85
CA GLY A 24 -26.68 7.17 -0.03
C GLY A 24 -26.07 6.82 1.33
N ILE A 25 -26.57 5.77 1.99
CA ILE A 25 -26.02 5.28 3.26
C ILE A 25 -24.59 4.73 3.05
N CYS A 26 -24.39 3.87 2.04
CA CYS A 26 -23.09 3.29 1.71
C CYS A 26 -22.07 4.37 1.34
N LEU A 27 -22.45 5.36 0.52
CA LEU A 27 -21.59 6.50 0.19
C LEU A 27 -21.21 7.30 1.44
N ARG A 28 -22.19 7.66 2.28
CA ARG A 28 -21.93 8.44 3.50
C ARG A 28 -21.04 7.69 4.48
N ALA A 29 -21.37 6.43 4.78
CA ALA A 29 -20.60 5.61 5.72
C ALA A 29 -19.20 5.31 5.16
N GLY A 30 -19.10 4.90 3.89
CA GLY A 30 -17.83 4.58 3.24
C GLY A 30 -16.90 5.80 3.15
N VAL A 31 -17.40 6.97 2.81
CA VAL A 31 -16.59 8.19 2.72
C VAL A 31 -16.14 8.67 4.09
N ILE A 32 -17.03 8.72 5.10
CA ILE A 32 -16.68 9.20 6.43
C ILE A 32 -15.68 8.26 7.10
N THR A 33 -15.97 6.95 7.12
CA THR A 33 -15.06 5.96 7.71
C THR A 33 -13.78 5.82 6.90
N GLY A 34 -13.85 5.95 5.58
CA GLY A 34 -12.71 5.91 4.68
C GLY A 34 -11.74 7.06 4.94
N LEU A 35 -12.25 8.29 5.02
CA LEU A 35 -11.45 9.47 5.34
C LEU A 35 -10.81 9.37 6.73
N ALA A 36 -11.60 8.99 7.74
CA ALA A 36 -11.09 8.83 9.10
C ALA A 36 -9.98 7.77 9.15
N SER A 37 -10.21 6.60 8.53
CA SER A 37 -9.24 5.51 8.49
C SER A 37 -7.98 5.89 7.70
N SER A 38 -8.12 6.54 6.54
CA SER A 38 -6.96 6.95 5.74
C SER A 38 -6.09 7.98 6.47
N LEU A 39 -6.72 8.90 7.22
CA LEU A 39 -6.00 9.86 8.04
C LEU A 39 -5.26 9.16 9.19
N LEU A 40 -5.92 8.25 9.92
CA LEU A 40 -5.29 7.48 11.00
C LEU A 40 -4.11 6.61 10.51
N VAL A 41 -4.25 6.03 9.31
CA VAL A 41 -3.19 5.25 8.65
C VAL A 41 -2.01 6.14 8.29
N ALA A 42 -2.24 7.34 7.73
CA ALA A 42 -1.15 8.26 7.44
C ALA A 42 -0.48 8.79 8.72
N PHE A 43 -1.29 9.28 9.66
CA PHE A 43 -0.84 9.82 10.93
C PHE A 43 -1.86 9.49 12.05
N PRO A 44 -1.45 8.89 13.18
CA PRO A 44 -0.07 8.71 13.62
C PRO A 44 0.57 7.37 13.24
N THR A 45 -0.20 6.41 12.72
CA THR A 45 0.29 5.02 12.64
C THR A 45 1.38 4.81 11.59
N GLY A 46 1.19 5.29 10.36
CA GLY A 46 2.16 5.18 9.27
C GLY A 46 3.44 5.96 9.55
N ASP A 47 3.33 7.23 9.94
CA ASP A 47 4.48 8.05 10.38
C ASP A 47 5.26 7.38 11.52
N GLY A 48 4.55 6.85 12.53
CA GLY A 48 5.18 6.13 13.64
C GLY A 48 5.93 4.88 13.19
N GLN A 49 5.37 4.09 12.27
CA GLN A 49 6.04 2.92 11.71
C GLN A 49 7.28 3.31 10.88
N GLY A 50 7.20 4.38 10.08
CA GLY A 50 8.34 4.90 9.33
C GLY A 50 9.52 5.23 10.25
N LYS A 51 9.26 5.96 11.35
CA LYS A 51 10.28 6.30 12.36
C LYS A 51 10.86 5.06 13.08
N LEU A 52 10.04 4.03 13.31
CA LEU A 52 10.53 2.76 13.87
C LEU A 52 11.49 2.05 12.93
N VAL A 53 11.20 2.02 11.63
CA VAL A 53 12.09 1.48 10.59
C VAL A 53 13.38 2.28 10.52
N THR A 54 13.30 3.62 10.52
CA THR A 54 14.49 4.49 10.56
C THR A 54 15.42 4.14 11.73
N LYS A 55 14.86 3.91 12.92
CA LYS A 55 15.64 3.67 14.14
C LYS A 55 16.26 2.27 14.19
N HIS A 56 15.55 1.24 13.75
CA HIS A 56 15.98 -0.15 13.93
C HIS A 56 16.51 -0.81 12.65
N GLN A 57 16.12 -0.31 11.49
CA GLN A 57 16.42 -0.86 10.17
C GLN A 57 16.74 0.26 9.15
N PRO A 58 17.79 1.07 9.39
CA PRO A 58 18.13 2.19 8.52
C PRO A 58 18.49 1.75 7.09
N VAL A 59 19.06 0.56 6.92
CA VAL A 59 19.36 -0.01 5.58
C VAL A 59 18.09 -0.24 4.76
N THR A 60 16.99 -0.63 5.43
CA THR A 60 15.70 -0.88 4.79
C THR A 60 15.06 0.44 4.36
N LEU A 61 15.12 1.47 5.20
CA LEU A 61 14.67 2.81 4.84
C LEU A 61 15.44 3.34 3.62
N ALA A 62 16.78 3.24 3.64
CA ALA A 62 17.61 3.68 2.53
C ALA A 62 17.24 2.98 1.21
N ALA A 63 16.92 1.68 1.28
CA ALA A 63 16.45 0.92 0.12
C ALA A 63 15.03 1.33 -0.34
N MET A 64 14.11 1.62 0.59
CA MET A 64 12.75 2.07 0.28
C MET A 64 12.75 3.42 -0.45
N GLU A 65 13.67 4.31 -0.07
CA GLU A 65 13.81 5.66 -0.62
C GLU A 65 14.79 5.73 -1.81
N GLY A 66 15.50 4.64 -2.11
CA GLY A 66 16.53 4.62 -3.16
C GLY A 66 17.71 5.54 -2.84
N LEU A 67 17.99 5.77 -1.55
CA LEU A 67 19.06 6.64 -1.07
C LEU A 67 20.38 5.89 -1.02
N PHE A 68 21.31 6.24 -1.90
CA PHE A 68 22.64 5.60 -1.94
C PHE A 68 23.69 6.35 -1.13
N GLU A 69 23.68 7.68 -1.17
CA GLU A 69 24.62 8.54 -0.46
C GLU A 69 23.99 9.12 0.81
N SER A 70 24.77 9.17 1.89
CA SER A 70 24.32 9.72 3.16
C SER A 70 24.45 11.23 3.19
N GLY A 71 23.48 11.91 3.80
CA GLY A 71 23.51 13.36 3.92
C GLY A 71 22.50 13.93 4.91
N PRO A 72 22.78 15.12 5.50
CA PRO A 72 21.75 15.92 6.14
C PRO A 72 20.77 16.47 5.08
N PHE A 73 19.54 16.79 5.48
CA PHE A 73 18.49 17.25 4.55
C PHE A 73 18.22 16.29 3.39
N ALA A 74 18.21 14.99 3.69
CA ALA A 74 17.95 13.96 2.70
C ALA A 74 16.65 14.25 1.96
N GLU A 75 16.72 14.11 0.63
CA GLU A 75 15.61 14.41 -0.26
C GLU A 75 14.66 13.21 -0.30
N LEU A 76 13.35 13.48 -0.33
CA LEU A 76 12.34 12.45 -0.56
C LEU A 76 12.21 12.24 -2.06
N ALA A 77 12.48 11.03 -2.56
CA ALA A 77 12.18 10.69 -3.94
C ALA A 77 10.67 10.48 -4.10
N VAL A 78 10.04 11.21 -5.03
CA VAL A 78 8.63 11.00 -5.39
C VAL A 78 8.54 10.00 -6.53
N ILE A 79 9.46 10.09 -7.49
CA ILE A 79 9.62 9.16 -8.62
C ILE A 79 11.12 9.05 -8.91
N GLY A 80 11.58 7.86 -9.28
CA GLY A 80 12.95 7.60 -9.68
C GLY A 80 13.14 6.16 -10.16
N GLN A 81 14.28 5.89 -10.77
CA GLN A 81 14.68 4.57 -11.23
C GLN A 81 15.95 4.14 -10.49
N PRO A 82 15.85 3.25 -9.49
CA PRO A 82 17.03 2.81 -8.75
C PRO A 82 17.94 1.98 -9.67
N ASN A 83 19.18 2.41 -9.85
CA ASN A 83 20.21 1.65 -10.56
C ASN A 83 21.24 1.13 -9.56
N ILE A 84 21.15 -0.16 -9.23
CA ILE A 84 22.04 -0.80 -8.26
C ILE A 84 23.48 -0.92 -8.79
N ALA A 85 23.64 -1.11 -10.10
CA ALA A 85 24.97 -1.19 -10.72
C ALA A 85 25.69 0.16 -10.68
N ALA A 86 24.97 1.25 -10.97
CA ALA A 86 25.50 2.61 -10.88
C ALA A 86 25.50 3.19 -9.45
N ARG A 87 24.86 2.50 -8.50
CA ARG A 87 24.64 2.93 -7.10
C ARG A 87 24.05 4.32 -7.00
N LYS A 88 23.08 4.63 -7.87
CA LYS A 88 22.44 5.94 -7.96
C LYS A 88 20.96 5.78 -8.32
N LEU A 89 20.17 6.77 -7.92
CA LEU A 89 18.79 6.92 -8.36
C LEU A 89 18.78 7.74 -9.65
N GLU A 90 18.39 7.15 -10.76
CA GLU A 90 18.30 7.80 -12.05
C GLU A 90 16.96 8.53 -12.23
N ASN A 91 17.01 9.65 -12.94
CA ASN A 91 15.86 10.53 -13.23
C ASN A 91 14.98 10.84 -12.00
N PRO A 92 15.57 11.25 -10.85
CA PRO A 92 14.79 11.39 -9.64
C PRO A 92 14.01 12.71 -9.64
N VAL A 93 12.72 12.64 -9.32
CA VAL A 93 11.90 13.78 -8.95
C VAL A 93 11.87 13.82 -7.43
N VAL A 94 12.62 14.76 -6.85
CA VAL A 94 12.86 14.82 -5.41
C VAL A 94 12.26 16.06 -4.78
N VAL A 95 11.86 15.93 -3.52
CA VAL A 95 11.48 17.07 -2.68
C VAL A 95 12.49 17.18 -1.53
N PRO A 96 13.32 18.25 -1.49
CA PRO A 96 14.42 18.36 -0.55
C PRO A 96 13.93 18.48 0.89
N GLY A 97 14.65 17.84 1.83
CA GLY A 97 14.44 17.94 3.28
C GLY A 97 13.23 17.19 3.85
N VAL A 98 12.29 16.73 3.02
CA VAL A 98 11.08 16.04 3.50
C VAL A 98 11.42 14.68 4.13
N LEU A 99 12.40 13.96 3.58
CA LEU A 99 12.77 12.65 4.09
C LEU A 99 13.40 12.73 5.48
N SER A 100 14.30 13.68 5.73
CA SER A 100 14.87 13.92 7.06
C SER A 100 13.80 14.25 8.10
N PHE A 101 12.79 15.04 7.73
CA PHE A 101 11.66 15.35 8.61
C PHE A 101 10.78 14.13 8.90
N LEU A 102 10.44 13.32 7.89
CA LEU A 102 9.65 12.11 8.10
C LEU A 102 10.41 11.05 8.91
N ALA A 103 11.71 10.90 8.66
CA ALA A 103 12.55 9.89 9.28
C ALA A 103 12.87 10.19 10.75
N TYR A 104 13.20 11.45 11.08
CA TYR A 104 13.70 11.83 12.41
C TYR A 104 12.91 12.96 13.09
N GLY A 105 11.94 13.57 12.41
CA GLY A 105 11.19 14.74 12.90
C GLY A 105 11.93 16.07 12.74
N THR A 106 13.13 16.07 12.16
CA THR A 106 14.00 17.24 12.04
C THR A 106 14.67 17.29 10.67
N PHE A 107 14.65 18.46 10.01
CA PHE A 107 15.22 18.64 8.68
C PHE A 107 16.74 18.45 8.61
N GLY A 108 17.47 18.69 9.71
CA GLY A 108 18.93 18.61 9.74
C GLY A 108 19.51 17.23 10.04
N SER A 109 18.70 16.21 10.27
CA SER A 109 19.22 14.87 10.62
C SER A 109 19.78 14.15 9.40
N THR A 110 20.98 13.59 9.56
CA THR A 110 21.63 12.76 8.54
C THR A 110 20.89 11.43 8.41
N VAL A 111 20.43 11.15 7.18
CA VAL A 111 19.89 9.82 6.83
C VAL A 111 21.02 9.02 6.21
N TYR A 112 21.22 7.80 6.70
CA TYR A 112 22.23 6.88 6.18
C TYR A 112 21.76 6.26 4.86
N GLY A 113 22.55 6.42 3.80
CA GLY A 113 22.35 5.79 2.50
C GLY A 113 22.89 4.37 2.44
N LEU A 114 22.57 3.66 1.36
CA LEU A 114 22.97 2.27 1.16
C LEU A 114 24.49 2.06 1.15
N ASN A 115 25.27 3.02 0.66
CA ASN A 115 26.73 2.91 0.57
C ASN A 115 27.43 2.82 1.93
N ASP A 116 26.78 3.27 3.01
CA ASP A 116 27.32 3.16 4.37
C ASP A 116 27.19 1.76 4.95
N PHE A 117 26.42 0.88 4.31
CA PHE A 117 26.18 -0.49 4.75
C PHE A 117 26.90 -1.50 3.86
N PRO A 118 27.46 -2.59 4.43
CA PRO A 118 27.97 -3.70 3.63
C PRO A 118 26.88 -4.29 2.73
N THR A 119 27.21 -4.55 1.46
CA THR A 119 26.27 -5.07 0.45
C THR A 119 25.59 -6.38 0.86
N GLY A 120 26.27 -7.23 1.64
CA GLY A 120 25.69 -8.48 2.17
C GLY A 120 24.58 -8.30 3.23
N LYS A 121 24.29 -7.05 3.64
CA LYS A 121 23.16 -6.67 4.51
C LYS A 121 22.05 -5.96 3.75
N TRP A 122 22.25 -5.63 2.48
CA TRP A 122 21.23 -4.96 1.68
C TRP A 122 20.06 -5.93 1.42
N PRO A 123 18.83 -5.41 1.30
CA PRO A 123 17.73 -6.16 0.73
C PRO A 123 18.11 -6.72 -0.65
N HIS A 124 17.79 -7.99 -0.92
CA HIS A 124 18.15 -8.64 -2.18
C HIS A 124 17.60 -7.90 -3.41
N ASN A 125 16.37 -7.37 -3.30
CA ASN A 125 15.66 -6.69 -4.40
C ASN A 125 15.33 -5.25 -4.00
N VAL A 126 16.33 -4.37 -3.99
CA VAL A 126 16.15 -2.94 -3.66
C VAL A 126 15.19 -2.26 -4.63
N GLU A 127 15.25 -2.57 -5.92
CA GLU A 127 14.40 -1.95 -6.94
C GLU A 127 12.91 -2.24 -6.72
N LEU A 128 12.58 -3.51 -6.48
CA LEU A 128 11.20 -3.92 -6.23
C LEU A 128 10.68 -3.37 -4.90
N LEU A 129 11.56 -3.28 -3.88
CA LEU A 129 11.25 -2.65 -2.60
C LEU A 129 10.93 -1.16 -2.78
N TYR A 130 11.77 -0.43 -3.52
CA TYR A 130 11.55 0.98 -3.86
C TYR A 130 10.19 1.18 -4.54
N TYR A 131 9.89 0.44 -5.61
CA TYR A 131 8.61 0.59 -6.31
C TYR A 131 7.40 0.21 -5.45
N SER A 132 7.50 -0.85 -4.66
CA SER A 132 6.41 -1.27 -3.77
C SER A 132 6.10 -0.21 -2.72
N TYR A 133 7.14 0.41 -2.15
CA TYR A 133 6.99 1.50 -1.19
C TYR A 133 6.31 2.72 -1.83
N HIS A 134 6.77 3.14 -3.01
CA HIS A 134 6.23 4.30 -3.72
C HIS A 134 4.78 4.08 -4.17
N ILE A 135 4.43 2.88 -4.63
CA ILE A 135 3.03 2.53 -4.96
C ILE A 135 2.16 2.61 -3.70
N MET A 136 2.62 2.05 -2.57
CA MET A 136 1.87 2.08 -1.31
C MET A 136 1.63 3.52 -0.84
N VAL A 137 2.68 4.35 -0.75
CA VAL A 137 2.57 5.73 -0.27
C VAL A 137 1.79 6.60 -1.26
N GLY A 138 2.05 6.46 -2.56
CA GLY A 138 1.37 7.20 -3.62
C GLY A 138 -0.13 6.89 -3.67
N LEU A 139 -0.52 5.63 -3.52
CA LEU A 139 -1.94 5.27 -3.41
C LEU A 139 -2.54 5.74 -2.08
N GLY A 140 -1.79 5.65 -0.97
CA GLY A 140 -2.23 6.16 0.34
C GLY A 140 -2.56 7.64 0.32
N THR A 141 -1.70 8.48 -0.28
CA THR A 141 -1.96 9.92 -0.43
C THR A 141 -3.13 10.19 -1.37
N LEU A 142 -3.23 9.46 -2.49
CA LEU A 142 -4.36 9.54 -3.41
C LEU A 142 -5.69 9.21 -2.71
N PHE A 143 -5.72 8.20 -1.84
CA PHE A 143 -6.92 7.81 -1.08
C PHE A 143 -7.39 8.92 -0.15
N ILE A 144 -6.48 9.62 0.52
CA ILE A 144 -6.82 10.76 1.38
C ILE A 144 -7.42 11.90 0.54
N LEU A 145 -6.84 12.19 -0.63
CA LEU A 145 -7.35 13.22 -1.54
C LEU A 145 -8.75 12.87 -2.07
N VAL A 146 -8.94 11.64 -2.55
CA VAL A 146 -10.23 11.18 -3.10
C VAL A 146 -11.30 11.17 -2.01
N MET A 147 -11.00 10.65 -0.81
CA MET A 147 -11.95 10.62 0.29
C MET A 147 -12.22 12.01 0.86
N GLY A 148 -11.21 12.88 0.90
CA GLY A 148 -11.36 14.27 1.31
C GLY A 148 -12.26 15.06 0.36
N ALA A 149 -12.01 14.97 -0.95
CA ALA A 149 -12.85 15.58 -1.97
C ALA A 149 -14.29 15.03 -1.93
N SER A 150 -14.43 13.72 -1.76
CA SER A 150 -15.74 13.06 -1.59
C SER A 150 -16.46 13.55 -0.34
N ALA A 151 -15.76 13.74 0.78
CA ALA A 151 -16.33 14.25 2.02
C ALA A 151 -16.79 15.71 1.91
N VAL A 152 -16.06 16.54 1.16
CA VAL A 152 -16.48 17.93 0.85
C VAL A 152 -17.74 17.93 -0.01
N LEU A 153 -17.80 17.09 -1.04
CA LEU A 153 -19.00 16.95 -1.88
C LEU A 153 -20.19 16.36 -1.11
N LEU A 154 -19.93 15.46 -0.16
CA LEU A 154 -20.92 14.88 0.74
C LEU A 154 -21.50 15.96 1.67
N ARG A 155 -20.65 16.81 2.26
CA ARG A 155 -21.10 17.96 3.09
C ARG A 155 -21.93 18.98 2.32
N ARG A 156 -21.78 19.06 1.00
CA ARG A 156 -22.55 19.95 0.12
C ARG A 156 -23.79 19.28 -0.49
N ASP A 157 -24.11 18.04 -0.08
CA ASP A 157 -25.19 17.21 -0.64
C ASP A 157 -25.12 17.02 -2.16
N ARG A 158 -23.92 17.15 -2.74
CA ARG A 158 -23.69 17.02 -4.20
C ARG A 158 -23.09 15.69 -4.62
N LEU A 159 -22.56 14.90 -3.69
CA LEU A 159 -21.82 13.66 -4.01
C LEU A 159 -22.63 12.70 -4.91
N ALA A 160 -23.89 12.44 -4.58
CA ALA A 160 -24.76 11.55 -5.36
C ALA A 160 -25.15 12.11 -6.75
N ARG A 161 -24.93 13.41 -6.98
CA ARG A 161 -25.22 14.08 -8.27
C ARG A 161 -23.97 14.21 -9.15
N THR A 162 -22.78 14.22 -8.56
CA THR A 162 -21.51 14.41 -9.28
C THR A 162 -21.03 13.09 -9.88
N ARG A 163 -21.52 12.76 -11.09
CA ARG A 163 -21.15 11.55 -11.83
C ARG A 163 -19.64 11.26 -11.92
N PRO A 164 -18.75 12.24 -12.17
CA PRO A 164 -17.31 11.97 -12.22
C PRO A 164 -16.76 11.40 -10.91
N MET A 165 -17.21 11.93 -9.76
CA MET A 165 -16.74 11.44 -8.46
C MET A 165 -17.27 10.04 -8.16
N LEU A 166 -18.50 9.72 -8.58
CA LEU A 166 -19.04 8.37 -8.44
C LEU A 166 -18.23 7.36 -9.28
N TRP A 167 -17.81 7.72 -10.50
CA TRP A 167 -16.91 6.89 -11.30
C TRP A 167 -15.55 6.68 -10.61
N VAL A 168 -14.96 7.74 -10.06
CA VAL A 168 -13.71 7.64 -9.30
C VAL A 168 -13.87 6.70 -8.11
N LEU A 169 -14.93 6.84 -7.30
CA LEU A 169 -15.17 5.99 -6.14
C LEU A 169 -15.43 4.53 -6.52
N MET A 170 -16.16 4.28 -7.61
CA MET A 170 -16.42 2.93 -8.11
C MET A 170 -15.14 2.26 -8.60
N LEU A 171 -14.35 2.96 -9.43
CA LEU A 171 -13.08 2.46 -9.96
C LEU A 171 -11.96 2.40 -8.92
N ALA A 172 -12.12 3.07 -7.78
CA ALA A 172 -11.14 3.03 -6.70
C ALA A 172 -11.11 1.68 -5.95
N PHE A 173 -12.12 0.81 -6.10
CA PHE A 173 -12.23 -0.47 -5.38
C PHE A 173 -10.96 -1.36 -5.35
N PRO A 174 -10.28 -1.66 -6.47
CA PRO A 174 -9.12 -2.56 -6.46
C PRO A 174 -7.86 -1.92 -5.85
N PHE A 175 -7.74 -0.60 -5.91
CA PHE A 175 -6.50 0.10 -5.53
C PHE A 175 -6.11 -0.07 -4.05
N PRO A 176 -7.04 -0.02 -3.07
CA PRO A 176 -6.71 -0.30 -1.67
C PRO A 176 -6.14 -1.70 -1.44
N TYR A 177 -6.57 -2.71 -2.21
CA TYR A 177 -6.01 -4.06 -2.15
C TYR A 177 -4.58 -4.06 -2.70
N ILE A 178 -4.35 -3.40 -3.84
CA ILE A 178 -3.01 -3.23 -4.42
C ILE A 178 -2.07 -2.53 -3.43
N ALA A 179 -2.50 -1.44 -2.80
CA ALA A 179 -1.72 -0.72 -1.80
C ALA A 179 -1.41 -1.60 -0.57
N THR A 180 -2.36 -2.41 -0.13
CA THR A 180 -2.16 -3.35 0.98
C THR A 180 -1.12 -4.41 0.62
N THR A 181 -1.21 -5.00 -0.58
CA THR A 181 -0.24 -5.98 -1.07
C THR A 181 1.14 -5.36 -1.25
N ALA A 182 1.23 -4.15 -1.81
CA ALA A 182 2.48 -3.41 -1.95
C ALA A 182 3.12 -3.09 -0.60
N GLY A 183 2.32 -2.78 0.43
CA GLY A 183 2.81 -2.58 1.80
C GLY A 183 3.39 -3.85 2.41
N TRP A 184 2.73 -5.00 2.24
CA TRP A 184 3.27 -6.29 2.66
C TRP A 184 4.56 -6.66 1.93
N TRP A 185 4.59 -6.43 0.61
CA TRP A 185 5.79 -6.60 -0.20
C TRP A 185 6.95 -5.75 0.30
N THR A 186 6.68 -4.49 0.62
CA THR A 186 7.66 -3.55 1.18
C THR A 186 8.22 -4.07 2.50
N ALA A 187 7.37 -4.50 3.43
CA ALA A 187 7.80 -5.01 4.73
C ALA A 187 8.62 -6.31 4.60
N GLU A 188 8.16 -7.24 3.75
CA GLU A 188 8.82 -8.54 3.59
C GLU A 188 10.13 -8.45 2.83
N MET A 189 10.18 -7.70 1.73
CA MET A 189 11.41 -7.48 0.99
C MET A 189 12.41 -6.64 1.79
N GLY A 190 11.93 -5.64 2.53
CA GLY A 190 12.75 -4.82 3.40
C GLY A 190 13.43 -5.60 4.53
N ARG A 191 12.83 -6.73 4.93
CA ARG A 191 13.40 -7.64 5.95
C ARG A 191 14.46 -8.59 5.39
N GLN A 192 14.43 -8.89 4.09
CA GLN A 192 15.47 -9.70 3.46
C GLN A 192 16.84 -9.02 3.65
N PRO A 193 17.94 -9.76 3.90
CA PRO A 193 18.11 -11.22 3.82
C PRO A 193 17.80 -11.98 5.12
N TRP A 194 17.12 -11.36 6.09
CA TRP A 194 16.93 -11.91 7.42
C TRP A 194 15.55 -12.55 7.59
N ILE A 195 15.50 -13.70 8.27
CA ILE A 195 14.23 -14.21 8.82
C ILE A 195 14.01 -13.63 10.22
N ILE A 196 15.06 -13.66 11.04
CA ILE A 196 15.16 -12.96 12.32
C ILE A 196 16.31 -11.97 12.18
N HIS A 197 16.01 -10.68 12.32
CA HIS A 197 16.95 -9.60 12.04
C HIS A 197 18.24 -9.75 12.85
N GLY A 198 19.38 -9.81 12.16
CA GLY A 198 20.71 -9.95 12.76
C GLY A 198 21.05 -11.32 13.34
N LEU A 199 20.12 -12.29 13.35
CA LEU A 199 20.33 -13.61 13.95
C LEU A 199 20.31 -14.75 12.92
N MET A 200 19.31 -14.80 12.04
CA MET A 200 19.15 -15.90 11.09
C MET A 200 18.83 -15.38 9.69
N ARG A 201 19.55 -15.90 8.69
CA ARG A 201 19.32 -15.59 7.27
C ARG A 201 18.21 -16.47 6.69
N THR A 202 17.46 -15.93 5.74
CA THR A 202 16.37 -16.65 5.05
C THR A 202 16.85 -17.88 4.30
N ALA A 203 18.07 -17.84 3.73
CA ALA A 203 18.69 -18.99 3.08
C ALA A 203 18.83 -20.22 3.99
N ASN A 204 18.96 -20.03 5.30
CA ASN A 204 19.16 -21.12 6.26
C ASN A 204 17.85 -21.53 6.97
N ALA A 205 16.72 -20.92 6.62
CA ALA A 205 15.46 -21.07 7.35
C ALA A 205 14.51 -22.13 6.76
N HIS A 206 14.91 -22.84 5.70
CA HIS A 206 14.10 -23.88 5.06
C HIS A 206 14.51 -25.28 5.54
N SER A 207 13.58 -26.24 5.49
CA SER A 207 13.86 -27.64 5.84
C SER A 207 14.69 -28.30 4.75
N GLN A 208 15.82 -28.90 5.12
CA GLN A 208 16.69 -29.64 4.20
C GLN A 208 16.20 -31.08 3.94
N LEU A 209 15.21 -31.55 4.71
CA LEU A 209 14.70 -32.92 4.63
C LEU A 209 13.56 -33.07 3.59
N VAL A 210 13.01 -31.96 3.11
CA VAL A 210 11.87 -31.97 2.18
C VAL A 210 12.38 -31.85 0.75
N ASN A 211 11.90 -32.72 -0.13
CA ASN A 211 12.26 -32.69 -1.54
C ASN A 211 11.69 -31.41 -2.18
N PRO A 212 12.48 -30.65 -2.97
CA PRO A 212 11.97 -29.49 -3.73
C PRO A 212 10.72 -29.80 -4.57
N GLY A 213 10.58 -31.03 -5.09
CA GLY A 213 9.40 -31.45 -5.85
C GLY A 213 8.10 -31.40 -5.03
N ASP A 214 8.15 -31.81 -3.76
CA ASP A 214 6.97 -31.80 -2.87
C ASP A 214 6.53 -30.37 -2.56
N VAL A 215 7.49 -29.44 -2.43
CA VAL A 215 7.22 -28.02 -2.21
C VAL A 215 6.52 -27.42 -3.41
N VAL A 216 6.98 -27.71 -4.63
CA VAL A 216 6.34 -27.23 -5.86
C VAL A 216 4.94 -27.81 -6.01
N PHE A 217 4.79 -29.12 -5.80
CA PHE A 217 3.50 -29.80 -5.91
C PHE A 217 2.47 -29.22 -4.93
N THR A 218 2.82 -29.10 -3.65
CA THR A 218 1.92 -28.54 -2.63
C THR A 218 1.63 -27.07 -2.88
N THR A 219 2.63 -26.29 -3.31
CA THR A 219 2.45 -24.86 -3.64
C THR A 219 1.48 -24.68 -4.81
N LEU A 220 1.62 -25.47 -5.88
CA LEU A 220 0.68 -25.46 -7.00
C LEU A 220 -0.71 -25.94 -6.59
N GLY A 221 -0.79 -26.95 -5.73
CA GLY A 221 -2.06 -27.43 -5.16
C GLY A 221 -2.79 -26.34 -4.38
N PHE A 222 -2.10 -25.65 -3.46
CA PHE A 222 -2.66 -24.52 -2.72
C PHE A 222 -2.98 -23.33 -3.62
N ALA A 223 -2.13 -23.03 -4.61
CA ALA A 223 -2.41 -21.96 -5.57
C ALA A 223 -3.69 -22.23 -6.37
N GLY A 224 -3.88 -23.46 -6.86
CA GLY A 224 -5.09 -23.89 -7.56
C GLY A 224 -6.33 -23.82 -6.67
N LEU A 225 -6.22 -24.29 -5.42
CA LEU A 225 -7.30 -24.20 -4.44
C LEU A 225 -7.71 -22.75 -4.16
N TYR A 226 -6.75 -21.87 -3.90
CA TYR A 226 -7.02 -20.45 -3.64
C TYR A 226 -7.55 -19.72 -4.86
N LEU A 227 -7.12 -20.10 -6.08
CA LEU A 227 -7.68 -19.55 -7.31
C LEU A 227 -9.15 -19.93 -7.46
N LEU A 228 -9.50 -21.20 -7.24
CA LEU A 228 -10.89 -21.67 -7.31
C LEU A 228 -11.77 -20.99 -6.26
N LEU A 229 -11.31 -20.94 -5.00
CA LEU A 229 -12.04 -20.25 -3.92
C LEU A 229 -12.18 -18.75 -4.19
N GLY A 230 -11.13 -18.10 -4.68
CA GLY A 230 -11.15 -16.68 -5.04
C GLY A 230 -12.12 -16.39 -6.18
N MET A 231 -12.15 -17.23 -7.21
CA MET A 231 -13.10 -17.11 -8.33
C MET A 231 -14.55 -17.26 -7.86
N LEU A 232 -14.82 -18.29 -7.05
CA LEU A 232 -16.14 -18.51 -6.46
C LEU A 232 -16.56 -17.31 -5.61
N PHE A 233 -15.66 -16.79 -4.76
CA PHE A 233 -15.92 -15.61 -3.94
C PHE A 233 -16.31 -14.39 -4.78
N VAL A 234 -15.54 -14.07 -5.83
CA VAL A 234 -15.85 -12.95 -6.72
C VAL A 234 -17.21 -13.11 -7.39
N VAL A 235 -17.51 -14.30 -7.93
CA VAL A 235 -18.81 -14.59 -8.55
C VAL A 235 -19.95 -14.41 -7.55
N GLN A 236 -19.81 -14.90 -6.31
CA GLN A 236 -20.84 -14.76 -5.29
C GLN A 236 -21.04 -13.32 -4.85
N VAL A 237 -19.96 -12.56 -4.67
CA VAL A 237 -20.04 -11.13 -4.31
C VAL A 237 -20.72 -10.33 -5.40
N LEU A 238 -20.37 -10.54 -6.67
CA LEU A 238 -21.02 -9.85 -7.79
C LEU A 238 -22.51 -10.18 -7.89
N LYS A 239 -22.87 -11.46 -7.75
CA LYS A 239 -24.27 -11.90 -7.71
C LYS A 239 -25.06 -11.22 -6.59
N GLU A 240 -24.48 -11.10 -5.40
CA GLU A 240 -25.16 -10.49 -4.26
C GLU A 240 -25.29 -8.96 -4.41
N ILE A 241 -24.30 -8.30 -4.99
CA ILE A 241 -24.36 -6.86 -5.31
C ILE A 241 -25.46 -6.56 -6.34
N ASP A 242 -25.59 -7.42 -7.37
CA ASP A 242 -26.61 -7.27 -8.42
C ASP A 242 -28.03 -7.61 -7.91
N ARG A 243 -28.15 -8.60 -7.03
CA ARG A 243 -29.42 -8.89 -6.34
C ARG A 243 -29.87 -7.69 -5.50
N GLY A 244 -28.90 -6.96 -4.96
CA GLY A 244 -29.11 -5.80 -4.12
C GLY A 244 -29.78 -6.16 -2.79
N PRO A 245 -30.01 -5.15 -1.93
CA PRO A 245 -30.77 -5.33 -0.71
C PRO A 245 -32.25 -5.57 -1.07
N ALA A 246 -32.64 -6.84 -1.25
CA ALA A 246 -34.04 -7.22 -1.23
C ALA A 246 -34.62 -6.90 0.15
N ALA A 247 -35.87 -6.43 0.19
CA ALA A 247 -36.58 -6.23 1.46
C ALA A 247 -36.47 -7.54 2.26
N SER A 248 -35.85 -7.47 3.43
CA SER A 248 -35.88 -8.54 4.41
C SER A 248 -37.34 -8.93 4.62
N HIS A 249 -37.73 -10.09 4.09
CA HIS A 249 -38.98 -10.75 4.42
C HIS A 249 -38.87 -11.35 5.81
#